data_AF-A0A7W0FKW0-F1
#
_entry.id   AF-A0A7W0FKW0-F1
#
_cell.length_a   1.000
_cell.length_b   1.000
_cell.length_c   1.000
_cell.angle_alpha   90.00
_cell.angle_beta   90.00
_cell.angle_gamma   90.00
#
_symmetry.space_group_name_H-M   'P 1'
#
loop_
_entity.id
_entity.type
_entity.pdbx_description
1 polymer ?
#
loop_
_entity_poly.entity_id
_entity_poly.type
_entity_poly.pdbx_seq_one_letter_code
_entity_poly.pdbx_strand_id
1 'polypeptide(L)' 'MFIGTFEHNIDEKSRITLPVKFREQLSDGAYIIGGFDRNLIILPSAKFDALAKKVNALSLGDPEARDLQRRIFEHAG' A
#
# COMPACT_ATOMS: atom_id res chain seq x y z
N MET A 1 -9.67 11.73 -0.62
CA MET A 1 -9.93 10.82 -1.76
C MET A 1 -8.82 10.98 -2.79
N PHE A 2 -8.24 9.88 -3.31
CA PHE A 2 -7.14 9.89 -4.28
C PHE A 2 -7.71 9.64 -5.69
N ILE A 3 -7.72 10.66 -6.56
CA ILE A 3 -8.24 10.55 -7.94
C ILE A 3 -7.32 11.30 -8.92
N GLY A 4 -7.11 10.69 -10.07
CA GLY A 4 -6.39 11.23 -11.21
C GLY A 4 -5.22 10.33 -11.63
N THR A 5 -4.70 10.58 -12.82
CA THR A 5 -3.53 9.90 -13.38
C THR A 5 -2.39 10.90 -13.45
N PHE A 6 -1.20 10.48 -13.03
CA PHE A 6 0.00 11.32 -13.00
C PHE A 6 1.17 10.52 -13.55
N GLU A 7 1.87 11.11 -14.50
CA GLU A 7 3.13 10.55 -15.00
C GLU A 7 4.28 11.08 -14.15
N HIS A 8 5.11 10.17 -13.66
CA HIS A 8 6.26 10.48 -12.82
C HIS A 8 7.48 9.70 -13.28
N ASN A 9 8.62 10.37 -13.28
CA ASN A 9 9.91 9.71 -13.42
C ASN A 9 10.36 9.18 -12.06
N ILE A 10 11.04 8.03 -12.08
CA ILE A 10 11.74 7.49 -10.92
C ILE A 10 13.13 8.12 -10.92
N ASP A 11 13.51 8.73 -9.79
CA ASP A 11 14.85 9.32 -9.67
C ASP A 11 15.94 8.26 -9.48
N GLU A 12 17.21 8.67 -9.52
CA GLU A 12 18.38 7.79 -9.37
C GLU A 12 18.42 7.05 -8.02
N LYS A 13 17.62 7.49 -7.04
CA LYS A 13 17.51 6.90 -5.70
C LYS A 13 16.23 6.09 -5.53
N SER A 14 15.58 5.71 -6.64
CA SER A 14 14.34 4.95 -6.64
C SER A 14 13.15 5.63 -5.93
N ARG A 15 13.09 6.96 -5.99
CA ARG A 15 11.99 7.74 -5.39
C ARG A 15 11.06 8.28 -6.46
N ILE A 16 9.79 8.41 -6.09
CA ILE A 16 8.75 9.07 -6.87
C ILE A 16 8.24 10.27 -6.07
N THR A 17 8.11 11.42 -6.73
CA THR A 17 7.54 12.61 -6.09
C THR A 17 6.03 12.57 -6.18
N LEU A 18 5.33 12.55 -5.04
CA LEU A 18 3.87 12.57 -5.03
C LEU A 18 3.29 13.93 -5.42
N PRO A 19 2.16 13.96 -6.16
CA PRO A 19 1.43 15.18 -6.45
C PRO A 19 1.07 15.97 -5.18
N VAL A 20 1.21 17.30 -5.24
CA VAL A 20 1.05 18.20 -4.08
C VAL A 20 -0.28 17.97 -3.36
N LYS A 21 -1.38 17.80 -4.10
CA LYS A 21 -2.74 17.60 -3.57
C LYS A 21 -2.94 16.33 -2.71
N PHE A 22 -1.99 15.40 -2.75
CA PHE A 22 -2.04 14.16 -1.96
C PHE A 22 -1.15 14.19 -0.73
N ARG A 23 -0.24 15.16 -0.63
CA ARG A 23 0.76 15.22 0.46
C ARG A 23 0.12 15.40 1.83
N GLU A 24 -0.88 16.26 1.93
CA GLU A 24 -1.62 16.48 3.19
C GLU A 24 -2.34 15.22 3.66
N GLN A 25 -2.89 14.43 2.75
CA GLN A 25 -3.58 13.16 3.10
C GLN A 25 -2.61 12.03 3.48
N LEU A 26 -1.30 12.24 3.31
CA LEU A 26 -0.23 11.27 3.60
C LEU A 26 0.79 11.82 4.61
N SER A 27 0.49 12.95 5.26
CA SER A 27 1.40 13.62 6.20
C SER A 27 1.74 12.77 7.41
N ASP A 28 0.77 11.97 7.87
CA ASP A 28 0.88 11.11 9.05
C ASP A 28 1.51 9.75 8.74
N GLY A 29 2.16 9.66 7.57
CA GLY A 29 2.77 8.44 7.05
C GLY A 29 1.88 7.70 6.06
N ALA A 30 2.55 6.80 5.35
CA ALA A 30 1.95 5.95 4.35
C ALA A 30 2.74 4.64 4.27
N TYR A 31 2.07 3.60 3.81
CA TYR A 31 2.65 2.29 3.54
C TYR A 31 2.58 1.99 2.05
N ILE A 32 3.61 1.34 1.52
CA ILE A 32 3.59 0.76 0.18
C ILE A 32 3.37 -0.74 0.31
N ILE A 33 2.43 -1.29 -0.48
CA ILE A 33 2.21 -2.74 -0.58
C ILE A 33 2.22 -3.17 -2.05
N GLY A 34 2.44 -4.46 -2.29
CA GLY A 34 2.21 -5.06 -3.60
C GLY A 34 0.70 -5.11 -3.91
N GLY A 35 0.33 -4.73 -5.14
CA GLY A 35 -1.05 -4.91 -5.62
C GLY A 35 -1.29 -6.30 -6.21
N PHE A 36 -2.49 -6.50 -6.78
CA PHE A 36 -2.87 -7.77 -7.39
C PHE A 36 -2.30 -7.99 -8.79
N ASP A 37 -1.82 -6.91 -9.40
CA ASP A 37 -1.14 -6.91 -10.68
C ASP A 37 0.33 -6.53 -10.50
N ARG A 38 1.04 -6.23 -11.58
CA ARG A 38 2.40 -5.67 -11.53
C ARG A 38 2.39 -4.19 -11.15
N ASN A 39 1.84 -3.88 -9.98
CA ASN A 39 1.71 -2.53 -9.45
C ASN A 39 1.98 -2.45 -7.94
N LEU A 40 2.20 -1.23 -7.49
CA LEU A 40 2.32 -0.88 -6.08
C LEU A 40 1.11 -0.05 -5.66
N ILE A 41 0.69 -0.23 -4.41
CA ILE A 41 -0.42 0.51 -3.81
C ILE A 41 0.12 1.29 -2.62
N ILE A 42 -0.18 2.60 -2.59
CA ILE A 42 0.13 3.47 -1.45
C ILE A 42 -1.14 3.65 -0.62
N LEU A 43 -1.02 3.42 0.69
CA LEU A 43 -2.12 3.57 1.64
C LEU A 43 -1.71 4.54 2.75
N PRO A 44 -2.58 5.50 3.14
CA PRO A 44 -2.38 6.23 4.40
C PRO A 44 -2.31 5.26 5.58
N SER A 45 -1.53 5.58 6.61
CA SER A 45 -1.33 4.73 7.81
C SER A 45 -2.65 4.17 8.36
N ALA A 46 -3.65 5.03 8.57
CA ALA A 46 -4.95 4.61 9.10
C ALA A 46 -5.70 3.59 8.21
N LYS A 47 -5.52 3.66 6.88
CA LYS A 47 -6.11 2.70 5.94
C LYS A 47 -5.36 1.39 5.95
N PHE A 48 -4.03 1.44 6.03
CA PHE A 48 -3.19 0.26 6.18
C PHE A 48 -3.54 -0.48 7.48
N ASP A 49 -3.66 0.21 8.61
CA ASP A 49 -4.02 -0.41 9.89
C ASP A 49 -5.38 -1.13 9.83
N ALA A 50 -6.37 -0.51 9.16
CA ALA A 50 -7.68 -1.10 8.97
C ALA A 50 -7.62 -2.34 8.05
N LEU A 51 -6.80 -2.31 7.01
CA LEU A 51 -6.57 -3.45 6.13
C LEU A 51 -5.85 -4.58 6.88
N ALA A 52 -4.78 -4.27 7.59
CA ALA A 52 -3.99 -5.21 8.36
C ALA A 52 -4.84 -5.93 9.40
N LYS A 53 -5.71 -5.21 10.13
CA LYS A 53 -6.67 -5.81 11.06
C LYS A 53 -7.59 -6.83 10.38
N LYS A 54 -8.12 -6.52 9.20
CA LYS A 54 -8.99 -7.43 8.45
C LYS A 54 -8.25 -8.68 7.97
N VAL A 55 -7.05 -8.47 7.42
CA VAL A 55 -6.21 -9.54 6.86
C VAL A 55 -5.71 -10.48 7.97
N ASN A 56 -5.35 -9.94 9.13
CA ASN A 56 -4.96 -10.73 10.31
C ASN A 56 -6.12 -11.47 10.97
N ALA A 57 -7.37 -11.07 10.73
CA ALA A 57 -8.55 -11.77 11.23
C ALA A 57 -8.95 -12.99 10.38
N LEU A 58 -8.29 -13.20 9.22
CA LEU A 58 -8.53 -14.37 8.37
C LEU A 58 -8.01 -15.65 9.03
N SER A 59 -8.62 -16.79 8.68
CA SER A 59 -8.27 -18.09 9.26
C SER A 59 -6.87 -18.53 8.83
N LEU A 60 -6.03 -18.90 9.80
CA LEU A 60 -4.69 -19.46 9.53
C LEU A 60 -4.75 -20.87 8.90
N GLY A 61 -5.88 -21.58 9.07
CA GLY A 61 -6.08 -22.90 8.48
C GLY A 61 -6.40 -22.86 6.97
N ASP A 62 -6.76 -21.69 6.45
CA ASP A 62 -7.06 -21.49 5.03
C ASP A 62 -5.77 -21.14 4.27
N PRO A 63 -5.34 -21.96 3.30
CA PRO A 63 -4.18 -21.65 2.45
C PRO A 63 -4.28 -20.30 1.72
N GLU A 64 -5.46 -19.94 1.21
CA GLU A 64 -5.66 -18.69 0.46
C GLU A 64 -5.52 -17.46 1.36
N ALA A 65 -6.03 -17.56 2.60
CA ALA A 65 -5.87 -16.52 3.60
C ALA A 65 -4.39 -16.27 3.96
N ARG A 66 -3.60 -17.33 4.11
CA ARG A 66 -2.15 -17.22 4.37
C ARG A 66 -1.39 -16.63 3.19
N ASP A 67 -1.78 -16.98 1.97
CA ASP A 67 -1.18 -16.42 0.76
C ASP A 67 -1.50 -14.93 0.60
N LEU A 68 -2.72 -14.52 0.96
CA LEU A 68 -3.08 -13.11 0.99
C LEU A 68 -2.31 -12.35 2.07
N GLN A 69 -2.24 -12.88 3.30
CA GLN A 69 -1.45 -12.28 4.38
C GLN A 69 -0.01 -12.04 3.97
N ARG A 70 0.64 -13.06 3.39
CA ARG A 70 2.02 -12.94 2.88
C ARG A 70 2.13 -11.85 1.82
N ARG A 71 1.28 -11.88 0.79
CA ARG A 71 1.32 -10.87 -0.29
C ARG A 71 1.14 -9.43 0.21
N ILE A 72 0.27 -9.19 1.18
CA ILE A 72 0.02 -7.85 1.71
C ILE A 72 1.20 -7.36 2.58
N PHE A 73 1.85 -8.23 3.35
CA PHE A 73 2.86 -7.83 4.33
C PHE A 73 4.31 -8.02 3.88
N GLU A 74 4.59 -8.78 2.82
CA GLU A 74 5.96 -9.08 2.35
C GLU A 74 6.77 -7.83 1.96
N HIS A 75 6.11 -6.84 1.38
CA HIS A 75 6.73 -5.59 0.94
C HIS A 75 6.21 -4.36 1.68
N ALA A 76 5.48 -4.57 2.79
CA ALA A 76 4.93 -3.48 3.59
C ALA A 76 6.04 -2.75 4.34
N GLY A 77 6.32 -1.51 3.93
CA GLY A 77 7.32 -0.63 4.54
C GLY A 77 7.17 0.81 4.10
#